data_AF-A0A8H7IPQ8-F1
#
_entry.id   AF-A0A8H7IPQ8-F1
#
_cell.length_a   1.000
_cell.length_b   1.000
_cell.length_c   1.000
_cell.angle_alpha   90.00
_cell.angle_beta   90.00
_cell.angle_gamma   90.00
#
_symmetry.space_group_name_H-M   'P 1'
#
loop_
_entity.id
_entity.type
_entity.pdbx_description
1 polymer ?
#
loop_
_entity_poly.entity_id
_entity_poly.type
_entity_poly.pdbx_seq_one_letter_code
_entity_poly.pdbx_strand_id
1 'polypeptide(L)'
;MTESFKFTTLDELKGLICDIQEEQMKSRRMTNLRRIAPFLEAMEQFDKVVQIFLNAADLLAFVWGPVKFLLLSARTYHDAFSALLDAYLDIGENIPLFAQFEQIFNDKSQMHVALEYVYIDIMEFHSSAIRYFKSPGK
;
A
#
# COMPACT_ATOMS: atom_id res chain seq x y z
N MET A 1 1.26 -12.75 -12.21
CA MET A 1 1.80 -12.07 -11.01
C MET A 1 0.79 -12.07 -9.84
N THR A 2 -0.28 -12.86 -9.90
CA THR A 2 -1.47 -12.68 -9.04
C THR A 2 -1.70 -13.79 -8.01
N GLU A 3 -1.07 -14.97 -8.14
CA GLU A 3 -1.39 -16.09 -7.25
C GLU A 3 -0.64 -16.11 -5.90
N SER A 4 0.48 -15.41 -5.74
CA SER A 4 1.30 -15.53 -4.51
C SER A 4 1.02 -14.50 -3.41
N PHE A 5 0.05 -13.60 -3.58
CA PHE A 5 -0.14 -12.45 -2.69
C PHE A 5 -1.50 -12.42 -1.98
N LYS A 6 -2.41 -13.33 -2.31
CA LYS A 6 -3.82 -13.31 -1.88
C LYS A 6 -4.07 -13.70 -0.42
N PHE A 7 -3.05 -13.59 0.45
CA PHE A 7 -3.09 -14.12 1.82
C PHE A 7 -2.66 -13.14 2.89
N THR A 8 -2.25 -11.90 2.55
CA THR A 8 -1.85 -10.93 3.58
C THR A 8 -3.02 -10.06 3.99
N THR A 9 -3.28 -9.99 5.30
CA THR A 9 -4.27 -9.06 5.86
C THR A 9 -3.59 -7.77 6.33
N LEU A 10 -4.38 -6.71 6.53
CA LEU A 10 -3.87 -5.47 7.10
C LEU A 10 -3.31 -5.68 8.52
N ASP A 11 -3.91 -6.57 9.32
CA ASP A 11 -3.43 -6.88 10.67
C ASP A 11 -2.08 -7.59 10.65
N GLU A 12 -1.89 -8.55 9.74
CA GLU A 12 -0.59 -9.18 9.53
C GLU A 12 0.48 -8.16 9.11
N LEU A 13 0.11 -7.19 8.27
CA LEU A 13 1.01 -6.14 7.82
C LEU A 13 1.37 -5.18 8.97
N LYS A 14 0.42 -4.80 9.83
CA LYS A 14 0.66 -4.01 11.04
C LYS A 14 1.61 -4.76 11.99
N GLY A 15 1.40 -6.06 12.19
CA GLY A 15 2.29 -6.92 12.97
C GLY A 15 3.73 -6.92 12.42
N LEU A 16 3.88 -7.12 11.11
CA LEU A 16 5.19 -7.08 10.44
C LEU A 16 5.90 -5.72 10.62
N ILE A 17 5.17 -4.61 10.54
CA ILE A 17 5.74 -3.27 10.74
C ILE A 17 6.30 -3.13 12.16
N CYS A 18 5.58 -3.64 13.16
CA CYS A 18 6.07 -3.70 14.54
C CYS A 18 7.35 -4.54 14.65
N ASP A 19 7.36 -5.74 14.04
CA ASP A 19 8.53 -6.62 14.07
C ASP A 19 9.77 -5.95 13.45
N ILE A 20 9.62 -5.29 12.29
CA ILE A 20 10.72 -4.55 11.64
C ILE A 20 11.20 -3.41 12.55
N GLN A 21 10.29 -2.69 13.20
CA GLN A 21 10.64 -1.61 14.13
C GLN A 21 11.48 -2.14 15.30
N GLU A 22 11.13 -3.31 15.85
CA GLU A 22 11.90 -3.97 16.92
C GLU A 22 13.29 -4.44 16.47
N GLU A 23 13.40 -5.02 15.26
CA GLU A 23 14.67 -5.40 14.65
C GLU A 23 15.60 -4.18 14.45
N GLN A 24 15.04 -3.05 14.00
CA GLN A 24 15.79 -1.80 13.80
C GLN A 24 16.28 -1.18 15.11
N MET A 25 15.49 -1.27 16.18
CA MET A 25 15.91 -0.82 17.52
C MET A 25 17.11 -1.62 18.03
N LYS A 26 17.09 -2.96 17.86
CA LYS A 26 18.20 -3.84 18.28
C LYS A 26 19.48 -3.60 17.48
N SER A 27 19.36 -3.25 16.19
CA SER A 27 20.48 -3.04 15.28
C SER A 27 20.98 -1.59 15.19
N ARG A 28 20.38 -0.64 15.93
CA ARG A 28 20.68 0.81 15.89
C ARG A 28 20.58 1.44 14.49
N ARG A 29 19.72 0.88 13.62
CA ARG A 29 19.46 1.38 12.26
C ARG A 29 18.00 1.82 12.13
N MET A 30 17.62 2.81 12.95
CA MET A 30 16.23 3.26 13.01
C MET A 30 15.85 4.03 11.76
N THR A 31 14.74 3.64 11.16
CA THR A 31 14.02 4.41 10.15
C THR A 31 12.64 4.73 10.72
N ASN A 32 12.03 5.85 10.34
CA ASN A 32 10.69 6.18 10.82
C ASN A 32 9.63 5.37 10.05
N LEU A 33 9.25 4.19 10.56
CA LEU A 33 8.23 3.35 9.93
C LEU A 33 6.82 3.97 9.95
N ARG A 34 6.57 5.02 10.74
CA ARG A 34 5.26 5.71 10.72
C ARG A 34 4.94 6.35 9.38
N ARG A 35 5.93 6.53 8.51
CA ARG A 35 5.80 7.09 7.16
C ARG A 35 4.89 6.25 6.25
N ILE A 36 4.67 4.96 6.54
CA ILE A 36 3.70 4.13 5.80
C ILE A 36 2.26 4.31 6.28
N ALA A 37 2.02 4.89 7.47
CA ALA A 37 0.69 4.95 8.06
C ALA A 37 -0.34 5.67 7.16
N PRO A 38 -0.03 6.82 6.52
CA PRO A 38 -0.98 7.49 5.63
C PRO A 38 -1.47 6.59 4.49
N PHE A 39 -0.58 5.77 3.92
CA PHE A 39 -0.95 4.82 2.88
C PHE A 39 -1.91 3.73 3.41
N LEU A 40 -1.61 3.16 4.58
CA LEU A 40 -2.46 2.12 5.17
C LEU A 40 -3.86 2.66 5.49
N GLU A 41 -3.93 3.87 6.03
CA GLU A 41 -5.19 4.54 6.36
C GLU A 41 -6.00 4.88 5.10
N ALA A 42 -5.35 5.46 4.09
CA ALA A 42 -5.99 5.77 2.81
C ALA A 42 -6.54 4.52 2.13
N MET A 43 -5.80 3.42 2.16
CA MET A 43 -6.25 2.14 1.61
C MET A 43 -7.41 1.54 2.40
N GLU A 44 -7.37 1.55 3.73
CA GLU A 44 -8.53 1.09 4.52
C GLU A 44 -9.80 1.90 4.23
N GLN A 45 -9.68 3.20 3.99
CA GLN A 45 -10.81 4.03 3.57
C GLN A 45 -11.27 3.72 2.15
N PHE A 46 -10.33 3.52 1.23
CA PHE A 46 -10.61 3.14 -0.16
C PHE A 46 -11.38 1.81 -0.23
N ASP A 47 -11.04 0.81 0.60
CA ASP A 47 -11.77 -0.46 0.67
C ASP A 47 -13.26 -0.25 0.96
N LYS A 48 -13.54 0.60 1.96
CA LYS A 48 -14.91 0.87 2.41
C LYS A 48 -15.73 1.48 1.28
N VAL A 49 -15.14 2.43 0.55
CA VAL A 49 -15.80 3.05 -0.62
C VAL A 49 -16.00 2.02 -1.73
N VAL A 50 -14.99 1.23 -2.06
CA VAL A 50 -15.09 0.18 -3.08
C VAL A 50 -16.17 -0.85 -2.73
N GLN A 51 -16.27 -1.29 -1.48
CA GLN A 51 -17.29 -2.24 -1.04
C GLN A 51 -18.71 -1.65 -1.19
N ILE A 52 -18.89 -0.38 -0.84
CA ILE A 52 -20.19 0.32 -0.96
C ILE A 52 -20.59 0.52 -2.42
N PHE A 53 -19.66 1.00 -3.25
CA PHE A 53 -19.96 1.42 -4.62
C PHE A 53 -19.91 0.28 -5.64
N LEU A 54 -18.93 -0.61 -5.52
CA LEU A 54 -18.69 -1.68 -6.49
C LEU A 54 -19.36 -3.01 -6.09
N ASN A 55 -19.83 -3.13 -4.84
CA ASN A 55 -20.29 -4.40 -4.26
C ASN A 55 -19.26 -5.53 -4.47
N ALA A 56 -17.98 -5.18 -4.45
CA ALA A 56 -16.86 -6.08 -4.69
C ALA A 56 -16.16 -6.38 -3.36
N ALA A 57 -15.99 -7.66 -3.06
CA ALA A 57 -15.29 -8.10 -1.86
C ALA A 57 -13.76 -8.15 -2.09
N ASP A 58 -13.01 -7.71 -1.07
CA ASP A 58 -11.59 -7.99 -0.85
C ASP A 58 -10.61 -7.58 -1.98
N LEU A 59 -10.88 -6.47 -2.68
CA LEU A 59 -9.95 -5.92 -3.67
C LEU A 59 -8.57 -5.57 -3.07
N LEU A 60 -8.53 -5.21 -1.79
CA LEU A 60 -7.30 -4.87 -1.08
C LEU A 60 -6.47 -6.06 -0.61
N ALA A 61 -6.99 -7.30 -0.65
CA ALA A 61 -6.16 -8.47 -0.40
C ALA A 61 -4.95 -8.53 -1.37
N PHE A 62 -5.10 -7.93 -2.56
CA PHE A 62 -4.03 -7.81 -3.56
C PHE A 62 -3.08 -6.62 -3.33
N VAL A 63 -3.40 -5.69 -2.43
CA VAL A 63 -2.56 -4.55 -2.06
C VAL A 63 -1.60 -4.92 -0.95
N TRP A 64 -2.08 -5.64 0.08
CA TRP A 64 -1.26 -5.93 1.27
C TRP A 64 -0.09 -6.87 1.01
N GLY A 65 -0.27 -7.87 0.14
CA GLY A 65 0.78 -8.83 -0.20
C GLY A 65 2.02 -8.16 -0.83
N PRO A 66 1.87 -7.31 -1.88
CA PRO A 66 2.94 -6.48 -2.41
C PRO A 66 3.64 -5.61 -1.37
N VAL A 67 2.90 -4.92 -0.50
CA VAL A 67 3.48 -4.05 0.53
C VAL A 67 4.37 -4.86 1.47
N LYS A 68 3.86 -5.99 1.98
CA LYS A 68 4.62 -6.93 2.82
C LYS A 68 5.90 -7.40 2.12
N PHE A 69 5.80 -7.80 0.86
CA PHE A 69 6.97 -8.22 0.07
C PHE A 69 8.01 -7.11 -0.05
N LEU A 70 7.59 -5.89 -0.36
CA LEU A 70 8.47 -4.74 -0.55
C LEU A 70 9.19 -4.35 0.75
N LEU A 71 8.46 -4.29 1.87
CA LEU A 71 9.06 -4.02 3.18
C LEU A 71 10.11 -5.07 3.56
N LEU A 72 9.81 -6.35 3.39
CA LEU A 72 10.74 -7.45 3.67
C LEU A 72 11.96 -7.45 2.74
N SER A 73 11.80 -7.04 1.49
CA SER A 73 12.88 -6.99 0.50
C SER A 73 13.82 -5.81 0.74
N ALA A 74 13.26 -4.66 1.14
CA ALA A 74 14.02 -3.43 1.32
C ALA A 74 14.69 -3.32 2.70
N ARG A 75 14.17 -4.00 3.75
CA ARG A 75 14.60 -3.79 5.15
C ARG A 75 16.10 -3.92 5.44
N THR A 76 16.86 -4.65 4.62
CA THR A 76 18.31 -4.82 4.79
C THR A 76 19.14 -3.70 4.16
N TYR A 77 18.53 -2.83 3.34
CA TYR A 77 19.17 -1.73 2.62
C TYR A 77 18.59 -0.40 3.07
N HIS A 78 19.34 0.36 3.87
CA HIS A 78 18.82 1.56 4.54
C HIS A 78 18.21 2.58 3.57
N ASP A 79 18.95 2.98 2.53
CA ASP A 79 18.50 4.01 1.59
C ASP A 79 17.29 3.55 0.78
N ALA A 80 17.28 2.29 0.33
CA ALA A 80 16.15 1.73 -0.40
C ALA A 80 14.90 1.59 0.49
N PHE A 81 15.08 1.25 1.77
CA PHE A 81 13.98 1.18 2.73
C PHE A 81 13.40 2.55 3.02
N SER A 82 14.25 3.57 3.23
CA SER A 82 13.81 4.95 3.41
C SER A 82 13.04 5.45 2.18
N ALA A 83 13.59 5.27 0.98
CA ALA A 83 12.96 5.70 -0.26
C ALA A 83 11.61 5.00 -0.51
N LEU A 84 11.50 3.71 -0.17
CA LEU A 84 10.24 2.98 -0.24
C LEU A 84 9.19 3.59 0.72
N LEU A 85 9.59 3.94 1.93
CA LEU A 85 8.71 4.63 2.87
C LEU A 85 8.35 6.05 2.39
N ASP A 86 9.23 6.72 1.64
CA ASP A 86 8.97 8.06 1.04
C ASP A 86 7.88 7.94 -0.01
N ALA A 87 7.97 6.93 -0.86
CA ALA A 87 6.93 6.64 -1.84
C ALA A 87 5.59 6.33 -1.17
N TYR A 88 5.54 5.51 -0.12
CA TYR A 88 4.28 5.22 0.56
C TYR A 88 3.69 6.44 1.26
N LEU A 89 4.53 7.28 1.89
CA LEU A 89 4.07 8.53 2.49
C LEU A 89 3.40 9.42 1.44
N ASP A 90 4.10 9.67 0.33
CA ASP A 90 3.63 10.53 -0.76
C ASP A 90 2.34 9.99 -1.39
N ILE A 91 2.27 8.68 -1.69
CA ILE A 91 1.05 8.06 -2.21
C ILE A 91 -0.10 8.22 -1.21
N GLY A 92 0.13 7.92 0.07
CA GLY A 92 -0.90 8.01 1.11
C GLY A 92 -1.45 9.43 1.30
N GLU A 93 -0.60 10.45 1.21
CA GLU A 93 -1.00 11.85 1.34
C GLU A 93 -1.73 12.40 0.09
N ASN A 94 -1.54 11.78 -1.08
CA ASN A 94 -2.13 12.23 -2.34
C ASN A 94 -3.35 11.40 -2.81
N ILE A 95 -3.70 10.31 -2.11
CA ILE A 95 -4.92 9.56 -2.43
C ILE A 95 -6.15 10.42 -2.08
N PRO A 96 -7.10 10.61 -3.03
CA PRO A 96 -8.31 11.38 -2.75
C PRO A 96 -9.16 10.75 -1.64
N LEU A 97 -9.70 11.60 -0.76
CA LEU A 97 -10.64 11.17 0.28
C LEU A 97 -12.04 10.94 -0.33
N PHE A 98 -12.20 9.84 -1.07
CA PHE A 98 -13.41 9.52 -1.85
C PHE A 98 -14.72 9.61 -1.07
N ALA A 99 -14.71 9.28 0.22
CA ALA A 99 -15.89 9.40 1.08
C ALA A 99 -16.43 10.84 1.19
N GLN A 100 -15.59 11.86 1.04
CA GLN A 100 -16.02 13.27 1.05
C GLN A 100 -16.67 13.69 -0.27
N PHE A 101 -16.38 12.96 -1.34
CA PHE A 101 -16.90 13.24 -2.67
C PHE A 101 -18.21 12.50 -2.98
N GLU A 102 -18.76 11.74 -2.02
CA GLU A 102 -20.02 11.01 -2.18
C GLU A 102 -21.17 11.92 -2.66
N GLN A 103 -21.19 13.17 -2.18
CA GLN A 103 -22.18 14.18 -2.57
C GLN A 103 -21.89 14.85 -3.92
N ILE A 104 -20.64 14.78 -4.39
CA ILE A 104 -20.18 15.39 -5.65
C ILE A 104 -20.38 14.40 -6.81
N PHE A 105 -20.16 13.11 -6.55
CA PHE A 105 -20.43 12.04 -7.49
C PHE A 105 -21.93 11.67 -7.51
N ASN A 106 -22.76 12.60 -8.01
CA ASN A 106 -24.15 12.29 -8.38
C ASN A 106 -24.24 11.23 -9.50
N ASP A 107 -23.13 10.99 -10.20
CA ASP A 107 -22.98 9.98 -11.24
C ASP A 107 -22.08 8.84 -10.76
N LYS A 108 -22.68 7.68 -10.52
CA LYS A 108 -21.96 6.46 -10.10
C LYS A 108 -20.87 6.06 -11.11
N SER A 109 -21.05 6.34 -12.40
CA SER A 109 -20.07 5.94 -13.42
C SER A 109 -18.73 6.68 -13.28
N GLN A 110 -18.75 7.96 -12.88
CA GLN A 110 -17.54 8.74 -12.69
C GLN A 110 -16.76 8.30 -11.44
N MET A 111 -17.48 7.95 -10.36
CA MET A 111 -16.86 7.37 -9.16
C MET A 111 -16.18 6.04 -9.49
N HIS A 112 -16.83 5.16 -10.24
CA HIS A 112 -16.25 3.89 -10.67
C HIS A 112 -14.91 4.10 -11.40
N VAL A 113 -14.88 5.02 -12.38
CA VAL A 113 -13.67 5.32 -13.15
C VAL A 113 -12.56 5.88 -12.27
N ALA A 114 -12.88 6.79 -11.34
CA ALA A 114 -11.89 7.36 -10.43
C ALA A 114 -11.30 6.31 -9.47
N LEU A 115 -12.14 5.42 -8.93
CA LEU A 115 -11.70 4.30 -8.08
C LEU A 115 -10.83 3.32 -8.88
N GLU A 116 -11.21 3.02 -10.12
CA GLU A 116 -10.43 2.15 -11.01
C GLU A 116 -9.03 2.73 -11.28
N TYR A 117 -8.92 4.02 -11.60
CA TYR A 117 -7.62 4.66 -11.83
C TYR A 117 -6.71 4.59 -10.60
N VAL A 118 -7.23 4.91 -9.41
CA VAL A 118 -6.42 4.82 -8.18
C VAL A 118 -5.96 3.38 -7.93
N TYR A 119 -6.83 2.40 -8.14
CA TYR A 119 -6.44 1.00 -7.97
C TYR A 119 -5.34 0.59 -8.95
N ILE A 120 -5.47 0.95 -10.23
CA ILE A 120 -4.49 0.65 -11.27
C ILE A 120 -3.13 1.29 -10.93
N ASP A 121 -3.10 2.58 -10.59
CA ASP A 121 -1.87 3.31 -10.27
C ASP A 121 -1.10 2.66 -9.11
N ILE A 122 -1.82 2.21 -8.08
CA ILE A 122 -1.23 1.50 -6.93
C ILE A 122 -0.66 0.14 -7.35
N MET A 123 -1.37 -0.59 -8.21
CA MET A 123 -0.91 -1.87 -8.72
C MET A 123 0.31 -1.72 -9.64
N GLU A 124 0.37 -0.65 -10.44
CA GLU A 124 1.52 -0.33 -11.28
C GLU A 124 2.75 0.07 -10.47
N PHE A 125 2.57 0.90 -9.42
CA PHE A 125 3.62 1.22 -8.47
C PHE A 125 4.19 -0.06 -7.84
N HIS A 126 3.34 -0.91 -7.27
CA HIS A 126 3.77 -2.16 -6.66
C HIS A 126 4.49 -3.08 -7.63
N SER A 127 3.96 -3.26 -8.84
CA SER A 127 4.58 -4.08 -9.88
C SER A 127 5.98 -3.57 -10.24
N SER A 128 6.12 -2.26 -10.40
CA SER A 128 7.39 -1.61 -10.71
C SER A 128 8.41 -1.76 -9.59
N ALA A 129 8.02 -1.51 -8.35
CA ALA A 129 8.87 -1.68 -7.18
C ALA A 129 9.27 -3.15 -6.97
N ILE A 130 8.33 -4.09 -7.11
CA ILE A 130 8.62 -5.53 -6.98
C ILE A 130 9.64 -5.96 -8.04
N ARG A 131 9.48 -5.50 -9.29
CA ARG A 131 10.43 -5.81 -10.36
C ARG A 131 11.83 -5.27 -10.04
N TYR A 132 11.92 -4.07 -9.47
CA TYR A 132 13.19 -3.50 -9.02
C TYR A 132 13.86 -4.40 -7.96
N PHE A 133 13.14 -4.75 -6.88
CA PHE A 133 13.70 -5.57 -5.80
C PHE A 133 13.95 -7.04 -6.16
N LYS A 134 13.28 -7.59 -7.18
CA LYS A 134 13.52 -8.95 -7.69
C LYS A 134 14.66 -9.04 -8.70
N SER A 135 15.07 -7.93 -9.29
CA SER A 135 16.17 -7.94 -10.26
C SER A 135 17.49 -8.12 -9.51
N PRO A 136 18.35 -9.11 -9.87
CA PRO A 136 19.69 -9.20 -9.31
C PRO A 136 20.41 -7.86 -9.56
N GLY A 137 21.05 -7.33 -8.52
CA GLY A 137 21.75 -6.04 -8.60
C GLY A 137 22.65 -5.97 -9.82
N LYS A 138 22.46 -4.93 -10.64
CA LYS A 138 23.49 -4.48 -11.58
C LYS A 138 24.52 -3.65 -10.83
#